data_AF-A0A2P8FZT7-F1
#
_entry.id   AF-A0A2P8FZT7-F1
#
_cell.length_a   1.000
_cell.length_b   1.000
_cell.length_c   1.000
_cell.angle_alpha   90.00
_cell.angle_beta   90.00
_cell.angle_gamma   90.00
#
_symmetry.space_group_name_H-M   'P 1'
#
loop_
_entity.id
_entity.type
_entity.pdbx_description
1 polymer ?
#
loop_
_entity_poly.entity_id
_entity_poly.type
_entity_poly.pdbx_seq_one_letter_code
_entity_poly.pdbx_strand_id
1 'polypeptide(L)'
;MTSKPLSKEFYSFIIFFLSILVIVSVIQSVALLVIGSAMMGLESFNSWVWLVLGVFVVTNGAVVRYLLHQRYGLAAIACVVSCVTVLFQYLLILNRELRVFYQEHYHAVTLTIFGTAVLWGLTLIFTKAGENRWLRISGILMVLFSLLLTTIFLLYFQTGEGSTKLLLDKTSRWVSFFELTVPLCILIHFYRENERLAVTDNRPAPTIPALVKLTAFVGLLFLGFNFSVEALRYSMPYKPSATDIRRSKAMESYHFVDKSGDSLPYRLLKPLDYDSTKQYPLIVCLHHGGAHGNDNMQQLSADPAPFLMELPTRTKYPAFIFMPQSPRNMGFSGAYGNASVDSLVFRTIRQLQGQLPIDRKRIYVLGVSGGGYGSWHFISAHPEMFAAAIPICGGGEPKYAPKLVNVPIWAFHGARDKLAPVAHSRDMIAAIRKAGGNPKYTEYEFAGHGIWENVRKEGIMEWMFAQHKE
;
A
#
# COMPACT_ATOMS: atom_id res chain seq x y z
N MET A 1 -40.50 13.06 31.14
CA MET A 1 -40.30 11.73 31.76
C MET A 1 -38.97 11.17 31.28
N THR A 2 -37.99 11.08 32.17
CA THR A 2 -36.68 10.47 31.90
C THR A 2 -36.87 8.97 31.66
N SER A 3 -36.41 8.46 30.53
CA SER A 3 -36.38 7.01 30.28
C SER A 3 -35.53 6.34 31.36
N LYS A 4 -36.01 5.24 31.94
CA LYS A 4 -35.21 4.44 32.87
C LYS A 4 -33.84 4.12 32.23
N PRO A 5 -32.73 4.20 32.98
CA PRO A 5 -31.42 3.93 32.41
C PRO A 5 -31.33 2.48 31.92
N LEU A 6 -30.49 2.23 30.91
CA LEU A 6 -30.19 0.87 30.44
C LEU A 6 -29.51 0.05 31.57
N SER A 7 -29.50 -1.27 31.41
CA SER A 7 -28.96 -2.16 32.46
C SER A 7 -27.45 -1.97 32.67
N LYS A 8 -26.98 -2.27 33.88
CA LYS A 8 -25.54 -2.26 34.21
C LYS A 8 -24.73 -3.19 33.29
N GLU A 9 -25.32 -4.33 32.89
CA GLU A 9 -24.70 -5.24 31.92
C GLU A 9 -24.53 -4.58 30.54
N PHE A 10 -25.51 -3.80 30.07
CA PHE A 10 -25.37 -3.06 28.81
C PHE A 10 -24.21 -2.05 28.88
N TYR A 11 -24.10 -1.30 29.97
CA TYR A 11 -23.01 -0.36 30.15
C TYR A 11 -21.65 -1.05 30.28
N SER A 12 -21.57 -2.17 31.01
CA SER A 12 -20.36 -3.02 31.03
C SER A 12 -19.97 -3.50 29.63
N PHE A 13 -20.95 -3.93 28.84
CA PHE A 13 -20.75 -4.41 27.48
C PHE A 13 -20.19 -3.32 26.56
N ILE A 14 -20.81 -2.15 26.52
CA ILE A 14 -20.37 -1.06 25.65
C ILE A 14 -19.02 -0.49 26.10
N ILE A 15 -18.76 -0.38 27.40
CA ILE A 15 -17.45 0.05 27.95
C ILE A 15 -16.36 -0.93 27.51
N PHE A 16 -16.60 -2.23 27.61
CA PHE A 16 -15.63 -3.23 27.18
C PHE A 16 -15.28 -3.12 25.69
N PHE A 17 -16.30 -3.02 24.83
CA PHE A 17 -16.10 -2.93 23.38
C PHE A 17 -15.50 -1.59 22.95
N LEU A 18 -15.86 -0.48 23.60
CA LEU A 18 -15.18 0.82 23.40
C LEU A 18 -13.71 0.76 23.83
N SER A 19 -13.37 0.08 24.92
CA SER A 19 -11.99 -0.13 25.34
C SER A 19 -11.20 -0.95 24.30
N ILE A 20 -11.78 -2.04 23.78
CA ILE A 20 -11.15 -2.80 22.68
C ILE A 20 -11.00 -1.92 21.44
N LEU A 21 -12.02 -1.15 21.06
CA LEU A 21 -11.97 -0.26 19.90
C LEU A 21 -10.83 0.77 20.04
N VAL A 22 -10.64 1.34 21.23
CA VAL A 22 -9.52 2.26 21.51
C VAL A 22 -8.18 1.53 21.36
N ILE A 23 -8.02 0.32 21.92
CA ILE A 23 -6.76 -0.45 21.80
C ILE A 23 -6.45 -0.78 20.34
N VAL A 24 -7.45 -1.27 19.60
CA VAL A 24 -7.33 -1.57 18.17
C VAL A 24 -6.95 -0.31 17.39
N SER A 25 -7.58 0.83 17.70
CA SER A 25 -7.27 2.11 17.06
C SER A 25 -5.84 2.56 17.37
N VAL A 26 -5.35 2.37 18.60
CA VAL A 26 -3.96 2.67 18.97
C VAL A 26 -2.99 1.80 18.17
N ILE A 27 -3.20 0.49 18.12
CA ILE A 27 -2.34 -0.44 17.37
C ILE A 27 -2.28 -0.03 15.89
N GLN A 28 -3.43 0.24 15.28
CA GLN A 28 -3.52 0.64 13.88
C GLN A 28 -2.87 2.00 13.63
N SER A 29 -3.10 2.99 14.49
CA SER A 29 -2.51 4.33 14.34
C SER A 29 -1.00 4.32 14.56
N VAL A 30 -0.48 3.49 15.49
CA VAL A 30 0.97 3.30 15.64
C VAL A 30 1.56 2.64 14.39
N ALA A 31 0.94 1.59 13.85
CA ALA A 31 1.40 0.99 12.60
C ALA A 31 1.38 2.03 11.45
N LEU A 32 0.33 2.84 11.34
CA LEU A 32 0.24 3.90 10.34
C LEU A 32 1.34 4.97 10.52
N LEU A 33 1.65 5.37 11.75
CA LEU A 33 2.74 6.32 12.03
C LEU A 33 4.11 5.74 11.63
N VAL A 34 4.37 4.47 11.97
CA VAL A 34 5.68 3.84 11.81
C VAL A 34 5.93 3.40 10.37
N ILE A 35 4.97 2.72 9.75
CA ILE A 35 5.13 2.10 8.43
C ILE A 35 4.19 2.65 7.35
N GLY A 36 3.25 3.54 7.71
CA GLY A 36 2.39 4.20 6.74
C GLY A 36 1.39 3.28 6.06
N SER A 37 1.06 3.61 4.82
CA SER A 37 0.21 2.80 3.94
C SER A 37 0.78 1.41 3.66
N ALA A 38 2.08 1.18 3.91
CA ALA A 38 2.70 -0.14 3.78
C ALA A 38 2.06 -1.18 4.70
N MET A 39 1.37 -0.77 5.77
CA MET A 39 0.59 -1.69 6.61
C MET A 39 -0.43 -2.51 5.81
N MET A 40 -0.96 -1.98 4.70
CA MET A 40 -1.91 -2.69 3.83
C MET A 40 -1.28 -3.87 3.09
N GLY A 41 0.05 -3.91 3.00
CA GLY A 41 0.81 -4.99 2.38
C GLY A 41 1.24 -6.09 3.35
N LEU A 42 0.95 -5.95 4.65
CA LEU A 42 1.25 -6.97 5.64
C LEU A 42 0.39 -8.22 5.43
N GLU A 43 0.96 -9.40 5.65
CA GLU A 43 0.26 -10.67 5.56
C GLU A 43 -0.91 -10.75 6.56
N SER A 44 -0.71 -10.19 7.76
CA SER A 44 -1.73 -10.10 8.80
C SER A 44 -2.81 -9.05 8.55
N PHE A 45 -2.66 -8.16 7.56
CA PHE A 45 -3.52 -7.00 7.38
C PHE A 45 -5.00 -7.37 7.22
N ASN A 46 -5.34 -8.34 6.37
CA ASN A 46 -6.73 -8.71 6.13
C ASN A 46 -7.41 -9.24 7.41
N SER A 47 -6.73 -10.13 8.14
CA SER A 47 -7.24 -10.70 9.39
C SER A 47 -7.38 -9.62 10.47
N TRP A 48 -6.43 -8.69 10.53
CA TRP A 48 -6.49 -7.52 11.40
C TRP A 48 -7.72 -6.65 11.10
N VAL A 49 -7.94 -6.30 9.83
CA VAL A 49 -9.10 -5.49 9.43
C VAL A 49 -10.42 -6.17 9.75
N TRP A 50 -10.55 -7.50 9.57
CA TRP A 50 -11.76 -8.22 9.96
C TRP A 50 -12.04 -8.14 11.47
N LEU A 51 -11.01 -8.22 12.31
CA LEU A 51 -11.16 -7.99 13.75
C LEU A 51 -11.64 -6.56 14.03
N VAL A 52 -10.99 -5.56 13.42
CA VAL A 52 -11.35 -4.14 13.56
C VAL A 52 -12.82 -3.92 13.19
N LEU A 53 -13.26 -4.48 12.05
CA LEU A 53 -14.64 -4.40 11.59
C LEU A 53 -15.62 -5.05 12.56
N GLY A 54 -15.31 -6.25 13.06
CA GLY A 54 -16.16 -6.93 14.04
C GLY A 54 -16.34 -6.10 15.31
N VAL A 55 -15.24 -5.59 15.87
CA VAL A 55 -15.26 -4.70 17.05
C VAL A 55 -16.03 -3.42 16.74
N PHE A 56 -15.80 -2.80 15.58
CA PHE A 56 -16.45 -1.56 15.16
C PHE A 56 -17.97 -1.71 15.05
N VAL A 57 -18.46 -2.78 14.41
CA VAL A 57 -19.90 -3.05 14.26
C VAL A 57 -20.57 -3.26 15.61
N VAL A 58 -19.98 -4.09 16.47
CA VAL A 58 -20.54 -4.39 17.80
C VAL A 58 -20.57 -3.13 18.67
N THR A 59 -19.48 -2.35 18.66
CA THR A 59 -19.36 -1.13 19.45
C THR A 59 -20.40 -0.08 19.02
N ASN A 60 -20.44 0.23 17.72
CA ASN A 60 -21.34 1.26 17.20
C ASN A 60 -22.80 0.81 17.22
N GLY A 61 -23.10 -0.48 17.07
CA GLY A 61 -24.45 -1.01 17.30
C GLY A 61 -24.94 -0.75 18.73
N ALA A 62 -24.06 -0.92 19.73
CA ALA A 62 -24.37 -0.56 21.11
C ALA A 62 -24.53 0.96 21.30
N VAL A 63 -23.68 1.79 20.68
CA VAL A 63 -23.82 3.26 20.71
C VAL A 63 -25.16 3.70 20.10
N VAL A 64 -25.53 3.20 18.93
CA VAL A 64 -26.81 3.50 18.27
C VAL A 64 -27.98 3.11 19.16
N ARG A 65 -27.95 1.91 19.78
CA ARG A 65 -28.97 1.48 20.74
C ARG A 65 -29.10 2.46 21.91
N TYR A 66 -27.99 2.94 22.46
CA TYR A 66 -28.02 3.96 23.51
C TYR A 66 -28.62 5.29 23.01
N LEU A 67 -28.20 5.79 21.85
CA LEU A 67 -28.69 7.03 21.27
C LEU A 67 -30.21 6.97 21.04
N LEU A 68 -30.71 5.86 20.49
CA LEU A 68 -32.15 5.64 20.31
C LEU A 68 -32.91 5.59 21.65
N HIS A 69 -32.36 4.90 22.65
CA HIS A 69 -32.95 4.81 24.00
C HIS A 69 -33.08 6.20 24.65
N GLN A 70 -32.06 7.04 24.52
CA GLN A 70 -32.06 8.43 25.01
C GLN A 70 -32.85 9.40 24.12
N ARG A 71 -33.49 8.90 23.06
CA ARG A 71 -34.25 9.70 22.07
C ARG A 71 -33.38 10.72 21.31
N TYR A 72 -32.09 10.43 21.14
CA TYR A 72 -31.17 11.19 20.28
C TYR A 72 -31.27 10.71 18.82
N GLY A 73 -32.47 10.77 18.24
CA GLY A 73 -32.77 10.14 16.93
C GLY A 73 -31.88 10.61 15.78
N LEU A 74 -31.68 11.92 15.63
CA LEU A 74 -30.80 12.46 14.58
C LEU A 74 -29.34 12.00 14.72
N ALA A 75 -28.83 11.96 15.97
CA ALA A 75 -27.48 11.47 16.23
C ALA A 75 -27.36 9.96 15.97
N ALA A 76 -28.41 9.19 16.23
CA ALA A 76 -28.45 7.76 15.91
C ALA A 76 -28.42 7.51 14.40
N ILE A 77 -29.22 8.25 13.61
CA ILE A 77 -29.23 8.14 12.14
C ILE A 77 -27.86 8.53 11.56
N ALA A 78 -27.29 9.67 12.00
CA ALA A 78 -25.98 10.11 11.52
C ALA A 78 -24.86 9.11 11.89
N CYS A 79 -24.93 8.51 13.09
CA CYS A 79 -24.02 7.43 13.49
C CYS A 79 -24.12 6.22 12.54
N VAL A 80 -25.34 5.77 12.23
CA VAL A 80 -25.56 4.65 11.30
C VAL A 80 -25.01 4.97 9.92
N VAL A 81 -25.30 6.16 9.37
CA VAL A 81 -24.81 6.59 8.07
C VAL A 81 -23.27 6.59 8.03
N SER A 82 -22.62 7.18 9.04
CA SER A 82 -21.15 7.18 9.17
C SER A 82 -20.58 5.75 9.32
N CYS A 83 -21.24 4.87 10.07
CA CYS A 83 -20.82 3.48 10.17
C CYS A 83 -20.90 2.76 8.83
N VAL A 84 -21.99 2.94 8.08
CA VAL A 84 -22.19 2.30 6.77
C VAL A 84 -21.12 2.75 5.77
N THR A 85 -20.75 4.03 5.75
CA THR A 85 -19.69 4.51 4.84
C THR A 85 -18.32 3.95 5.19
N VAL A 86 -17.96 3.88 6.47
CA VAL A 86 -16.71 3.24 6.93
C VAL A 86 -16.70 1.74 6.59
N LEU A 87 -17.79 1.03 6.85
CA LEU A 87 -17.91 -0.40 6.50
C LEU A 87 -17.78 -0.62 5.00
N PHE A 88 -18.44 0.21 4.20
CA PHE A 88 -18.35 0.14 2.75
C PHE A 88 -16.90 0.33 2.26
N GLN A 89 -16.17 1.32 2.78
CA GLN A 89 -14.76 1.52 2.44
C GLN A 89 -13.92 0.29 2.73
N TYR A 90 -14.04 -0.30 3.92
CA TYR A 90 -13.27 -1.48 4.26
C TYR A 90 -13.65 -2.70 3.41
N LEU A 91 -14.93 -2.85 3.04
CA LEU A 91 -15.34 -3.88 2.09
C LEU A 91 -14.70 -3.67 0.71
N LEU A 92 -14.61 -2.43 0.24
CA LEU A 92 -13.90 -2.09 -0.99
C LEU A 92 -12.40 -2.41 -0.90
N ILE A 93 -11.76 -2.13 0.25
CA ILE A 93 -10.34 -2.42 0.47
C ILE A 93 -10.08 -3.93 0.54
N LEU A 94 -10.93 -4.69 1.22
CA LEU A 94 -10.75 -6.13 1.40
C LEU A 94 -11.05 -6.91 0.11
N ASN A 95 -12.07 -6.51 -0.64
CA ASN A 95 -12.48 -7.20 -1.85
C ASN A 95 -11.62 -6.77 -3.06
N ARG A 96 -10.89 -7.74 -3.64
CA ARG A 96 -9.95 -7.48 -4.74
C ARG A 96 -10.61 -6.91 -6.00
N GLU A 97 -11.80 -7.36 -6.37
CA GLU A 97 -12.53 -6.86 -7.54
C GLU A 97 -12.98 -5.41 -7.32
N LEU A 98 -13.40 -5.09 -6.09
CA LEU A 98 -13.84 -3.75 -5.72
C LEU A 98 -12.69 -2.78 -5.46
N ARG A 99 -11.44 -3.24 -5.32
CA ARG A 99 -10.29 -2.35 -5.19
C ARG A 99 -10.07 -1.49 -6.43
N VAL A 100 -10.39 -1.99 -7.62
CA VAL A 100 -10.30 -1.19 -8.86
C VAL A 100 -11.31 -0.06 -8.81
N PHE A 101 -12.56 -0.38 -8.45
CA PHE A 101 -13.59 0.64 -8.22
C PHE A 101 -13.15 1.66 -7.16
N TYR A 102 -12.57 1.20 -6.05
CA TYR A 102 -12.05 2.07 -5.00
C TYR A 102 -10.95 2.99 -5.49
N GLN A 103 -10.05 2.51 -6.35
CA GLN A 103 -8.97 3.32 -6.91
C GLN A 103 -9.51 4.43 -7.83
N GLU A 104 -10.45 4.09 -8.71
CA GLU A 104 -11.07 5.07 -9.62
C GLU A 104 -11.90 6.12 -8.87
N HIS A 105 -12.49 5.74 -7.73
CA HIS A 105 -13.40 6.59 -6.95
C HIS A 105 -12.81 7.01 -5.60
N TYR A 106 -11.49 6.91 -5.43
CA TYR A 106 -10.81 7.08 -4.14
C TYR A 106 -11.12 8.42 -3.48
N HIS A 107 -11.14 9.51 -4.26
CA HIS A 107 -11.50 10.85 -3.80
C HIS A 107 -12.92 10.93 -3.27
N ALA A 108 -13.88 10.40 -4.02
CA ALA A 108 -15.29 10.45 -3.66
C ALA A 108 -15.56 9.63 -2.39
N VAL A 109 -15.00 8.43 -2.29
CA VAL A 109 -15.15 7.57 -1.10
C VAL A 109 -14.55 8.24 0.13
N THR A 110 -13.33 8.77 0.02
CA THR A 110 -12.62 9.41 1.14
C THR A 110 -13.34 10.67 1.63
N LEU A 111 -13.76 11.56 0.72
CA LEU A 111 -14.51 12.77 1.07
C LEU A 111 -15.89 12.44 1.67
N THR A 112 -16.53 11.37 1.21
CA THR A 112 -17.81 10.92 1.78
C THR A 112 -17.65 10.50 3.24
N ILE A 113 -16.58 9.77 3.57
CA ILE A 113 -16.30 9.37 4.96
C ILE A 113 -16.14 10.60 5.85
N PHE A 114 -15.26 11.53 5.47
CA PHE A 114 -15.06 12.77 6.23
C PHE A 114 -16.36 13.57 6.36
N GLY A 115 -17.14 13.69 5.29
CA GLY A 115 -18.44 14.36 5.31
C GLY A 115 -19.42 13.72 6.29
N THR A 116 -19.54 12.39 6.28
CA THR A 116 -20.44 11.67 7.21
C THR A 116 -19.97 11.74 8.67
N ALA A 117 -18.66 11.77 8.92
CA ALA A 117 -18.10 12.00 10.25
C ALA A 117 -18.39 13.42 10.76
N VAL A 118 -18.23 14.45 9.91
CA VAL A 118 -18.63 15.83 10.23
C VAL A 118 -20.11 15.90 10.56
N LEU A 119 -20.99 15.30 9.74
CA LEU A 119 -22.43 15.29 10.00
C LEU A 119 -22.77 14.65 11.34
N TRP A 120 -22.16 13.50 11.65
CA TRP A 120 -22.37 12.88 12.96
C TRP A 120 -21.88 13.77 14.10
N GLY A 121 -20.73 14.43 13.95
CA GLY A 121 -20.17 15.32 14.97
C GLY A 121 -21.06 16.53 15.22
N LEU A 122 -21.58 17.14 14.17
CA LEU A 122 -22.55 18.23 14.26
C LEU A 122 -23.82 17.81 15.01
N THR A 123 -24.33 16.59 14.79
CA THR A 123 -25.50 16.11 15.56
C THR A 123 -25.18 15.93 17.04
N LEU A 124 -23.96 15.53 17.41
CA LEU A 124 -23.55 15.43 18.82
C LEU A 124 -23.35 16.81 19.47
N ILE A 125 -23.15 17.87 18.70
CA ILE A 125 -22.98 19.25 19.21
C ILE A 125 -24.32 19.96 19.34
N PHE A 126 -25.12 19.95 18.27
CA PHE A 126 -26.26 20.86 18.10
C PHE A 126 -27.63 20.23 18.38
N THR A 127 -27.68 18.94 18.75
CA THR A 127 -28.93 18.28 19.19
C THR A 127 -28.92 18.05 20.70
N LYS A 128 -30.01 17.46 21.23
CA LYS A 128 -30.12 17.08 22.66
C LYS A 128 -28.95 16.22 23.15
N ALA A 129 -28.30 15.44 22.27
CA ALA A 129 -27.10 14.68 22.63
C ALA A 129 -25.98 15.59 23.17
N GLY A 130 -25.90 16.82 22.66
CA GLY A 130 -24.92 17.82 23.06
C GLY A 130 -25.13 18.39 24.45
N GLU A 131 -26.26 18.15 25.13
CA GLU A 131 -26.41 18.49 26.55
C GLU A 131 -25.44 17.67 27.42
N ASN A 132 -25.04 16.49 26.96
CA ASN A 132 -23.98 15.73 27.60
C ASN A 132 -22.60 16.28 27.19
N ARG A 133 -21.83 16.73 28.20
CA ARG A 133 -20.50 17.33 28.00
C ARG A 133 -19.54 16.46 27.18
N TRP A 134 -19.53 15.14 27.39
CA TRP A 134 -18.56 14.25 26.77
C TRP A 134 -18.96 13.88 25.33
N LEU A 135 -20.27 13.72 25.07
CA LEU A 135 -20.78 13.59 23.71
C LEU A 135 -20.53 14.87 22.90
N ARG A 136 -20.74 16.05 23.50
CA ARG A 136 -20.43 17.35 22.85
C ARG A 136 -18.94 17.47 22.50
N ILE A 137 -18.04 17.18 23.44
CA ILE A 137 -16.59 17.22 23.20
C ILE A 137 -16.20 16.23 22.10
N SER A 138 -16.74 15.01 22.13
CA SER A 138 -16.52 14.01 21.07
C SER A 138 -16.96 14.54 19.70
N GLY A 139 -18.13 15.18 19.61
CA GLY A 139 -18.60 15.83 18.39
C GLY A 139 -17.69 16.94 17.88
N ILE A 140 -17.20 17.81 18.78
CA ILE A 140 -16.26 18.90 18.43
C ILE A 140 -14.97 18.33 17.84
N LEU A 141 -14.37 17.36 18.53
CA LEU A 141 -13.13 16.71 18.09
C LEU A 141 -13.32 16.02 16.72
N MET A 142 -14.43 15.31 16.54
CA MET A 142 -14.73 14.62 15.28
C MET A 142 -14.87 15.60 14.10
N VAL A 143 -15.57 16.72 14.29
CA VAL A 143 -15.66 17.79 13.26
C VAL A 143 -14.27 18.37 12.97
N LEU A 144 -13.51 18.72 14.02
CA LEU A 144 -12.19 19.33 13.88
C LEU A 144 -11.23 18.46 13.07
N PHE A 145 -11.09 17.19 13.46
CA PHE A 145 -10.14 16.29 12.79
C PHE A 145 -10.61 15.90 11.39
N SER A 146 -11.92 15.70 11.17
CA SER A 146 -12.44 15.40 9.83
C SER A 146 -12.23 16.56 8.84
N LEU A 147 -12.40 17.81 9.29
CA LEU A 147 -12.12 18.99 8.46
C LEU A 147 -10.61 19.15 8.19
N LEU A 148 -9.77 18.86 9.20
CA LEU A 148 -8.32 18.90 9.04
C LEU A 148 -7.84 17.83 8.04
N LEU A 149 -8.32 16.59 8.15
CA LEU A 149 -8.04 15.52 7.18
C LEU A 149 -8.55 15.85 5.79
N THR A 150 -9.75 16.42 5.67
CA THR A 150 -10.29 16.90 4.38
C THR A 150 -9.35 17.92 3.75
N THR A 151 -8.87 18.88 4.53
CA THR A 151 -7.96 19.92 4.05
C THR A 151 -6.61 19.33 3.61
N ILE A 152 -6.01 18.47 4.44
CA ILE A 152 -4.74 17.79 4.11
C ILE A 152 -4.90 16.95 2.84
N PHE A 153 -6.02 16.23 2.72
CA PHE A 153 -6.32 15.39 1.56
C PHE A 153 -6.41 16.22 0.27
N LEU A 154 -7.15 17.33 0.28
CA LEU A 154 -7.28 18.20 -0.90
C LEU A 154 -5.92 18.82 -1.28
N LEU A 155 -5.15 19.30 -0.30
CA LEU A 155 -3.81 19.86 -0.54
C LEU A 155 -2.84 18.81 -1.12
N TYR A 156 -2.90 17.56 -0.64
CA TYR A 156 -2.04 16.48 -1.10
C TYR A 156 -2.17 16.23 -2.60
N PHE A 157 -3.39 16.31 -3.13
CA PHE A 157 -3.65 16.08 -4.55
C PHE A 157 -3.52 17.33 -5.43
N GLN A 158 -3.53 18.52 -4.83
CA GLN A 158 -3.28 19.77 -5.55
C GLN A 158 -1.78 20.07 -5.73
N THR A 159 -0.93 19.64 -4.80
CA THR A 159 0.51 19.90 -4.87
C THR A 159 1.23 18.95 -5.84
N GLY A 160 2.18 19.48 -6.61
CA GLY A 160 3.08 18.70 -7.47
C GLY A 160 4.43 18.36 -6.82
N GLU A 161 4.75 18.95 -5.67
CA GLU A 161 6.07 18.84 -5.04
C GLU A 161 6.15 17.65 -4.09
N GLY A 162 7.16 16.79 -4.28
CA GLY A 162 7.32 15.55 -3.51
C GLY A 162 7.57 15.76 -2.00
N SER A 163 8.35 16.78 -1.65
CA SER A 163 8.66 17.17 -0.26
C SER A 163 7.37 17.56 0.50
N THR A 164 6.52 18.38 -0.14
CA THR A 164 5.23 18.81 0.39
C THR A 164 4.25 17.63 0.53
N LYS A 165 4.20 16.71 -0.44
CA LYS A 165 3.39 15.49 -0.31
C LYS A 165 3.82 14.62 0.87
N LEU A 166 5.13 14.46 1.06
CA LEU A 166 5.67 13.69 2.18
C LEU A 166 5.32 14.33 3.53
N LEU A 167 5.40 15.66 3.62
CA LEU A 167 4.98 16.39 4.82
C LEU A 167 3.48 16.19 5.09
N LEU A 168 2.63 16.38 4.09
CA LEU A 168 1.18 16.23 4.21
C LEU A 168 0.78 14.80 4.62
N ASP A 169 1.42 13.78 4.05
CA ASP A 169 1.23 12.39 4.45
C ASP A 169 1.64 12.15 5.91
N LYS A 170 2.81 12.65 6.34
CA LYS A 170 3.21 12.57 7.76
C LYS A 170 2.20 13.27 8.67
N THR A 171 1.72 14.45 8.28
CA THR A 171 0.73 15.21 9.04
C THR A 171 -0.60 14.45 9.14
N SER A 172 -1.12 13.87 8.05
CA SER A 172 -2.36 13.10 8.11
C SER A 172 -2.26 11.92 9.06
N ARG A 173 -1.11 11.23 9.10
CA ARG A 173 -0.90 10.10 10.03
C ARG A 173 -0.97 10.55 11.49
N TRP A 174 -0.40 11.70 11.83
CA TRP A 174 -0.52 12.29 13.17
C TRP A 174 -1.94 12.71 13.50
N VAL A 175 -2.67 13.29 12.56
CA VAL A 175 -4.08 13.66 12.75
C VAL A 175 -4.92 12.41 13.02
N SER A 176 -4.77 11.35 12.21
CA SER A 176 -5.44 10.06 12.43
C SER A 176 -5.04 9.40 13.75
N PHE A 177 -3.83 9.64 14.26
CA PHE A 177 -3.47 9.23 15.62
C PHE A 177 -4.31 10.00 16.64
N PHE A 178 -4.37 11.33 16.59
CA PHE A 178 -5.13 12.12 17.57
C PHE A 178 -6.66 11.94 17.49
N GLU A 179 -7.20 11.44 16.38
CA GLU A 179 -8.60 11.04 16.28
C GLU A 179 -9.03 9.97 17.30
N LEU A 180 -8.08 9.21 17.86
CA LEU A 180 -8.35 8.26 18.96
C LEU A 180 -8.97 8.92 20.20
N THR A 181 -8.85 10.25 20.34
CA THR A 181 -9.49 11.02 21.41
C THR A 181 -11.02 11.04 21.31
N VAL A 182 -11.59 10.84 20.11
CA VAL A 182 -13.04 10.78 19.89
C VAL A 182 -13.68 9.58 20.60
N PRO A 183 -13.28 8.31 20.35
CA PRO A 183 -13.83 7.17 21.08
C PRO A 183 -13.47 7.18 22.57
N LEU A 184 -12.35 7.78 22.98
CA LEU A 184 -12.03 7.98 24.40
C LEU A 184 -13.08 8.86 25.12
N CYS A 185 -13.52 9.95 24.49
CA CYS A 185 -14.57 10.80 25.07
C CYS A 185 -15.89 10.03 25.23
N ILE A 186 -16.25 9.20 24.25
CA ILE A 186 -17.43 8.34 24.31
C ILE A 186 -17.28 7.27 25.40
N LEU A 187 -16.10 6.67 25.55
CA LEU A 187 -15.79 5.73 26.64
C LEU A 187 -15.97 6.37 28.02
N ILE A 188 -15.45 7.59 28.22
CA ILE A 188 -15.59 8.32 29.49
C ILE A 188 -17.06 8.65 29.77
N HIS A 189 -17.85 8.99 28.74
CA HIS A 189 -19.29 9.17 28.86
C HIS A 189 -19.96 7.91 29.42
N PHE A 190 -19.75 6.75 28.79
CA PHE A 190 -20.39 5.51 29.23
C PHE A 190 -19.88 5.02 30.59
N TYR A 191 -18.61 5.24 30.91
CA TYR A 191 -18.06 4.95 32.24
C TYR A 191 -18.79 5.74 33.33
N ARG A 192 -19.03 7.05 33.10
CA ARG A 192 -19.78 7.89 34.04
C ARG A 192 -21.26 7.53 34.14
N GLU A 193 -21.89 7.17 33.03
CA GLU A 193 -23.28 6.69 33.05
C GLU A 193 -23.41 5.39 33.84
N ASN A 194 -22.40 4.51 33.75
CA ASN A 194 -22.34 3.28 34.54
C ASN A 194 -22.17 3.54 36.04
N GLU A 195 -21.31 4.50 36.43
CA GLU A 195 -21.10 4.87 37.85
C GLU A 195 -22.36 5.47 38.50
N ARG A 196 -23.22 6.13 37.72
CA ARG A 196 -24.49 6.70 38.20
C ARG A 196 -25.54 5.64 38.54
N LEU A 197 -25.34 4.37 38.16
CA LEU A 197 -26.25 3.28 38.49
C LEU A 197 -25.97 2.76 39.91
N ALA A 198 -27.00 2.78 40.77
CA ALA A 198 -26.93 2.15 42.08
C ALA A 198 -26.55 0.65 41.96
N VAL A 199 -25.64 0.17 42.82
CA VAL A 199 -25.24 -1.24 42.90
C VAL A 199 -26.45 -2.07 43.31
N THR A 200 -27.20 -2.60 42.34
CA THR A 200 -28.50 -3.23 42.62
C THR A 200 -28.74 -4.51 41.82
N ASP A 201 -27.69 -5.16 41.32
CA ASP A 201 -27.87 -6.51 40.78
C ASP A 201 -26.60 -7.36 40.93
N ASN A 202 -26.66 -8.36 41.81
CA ASN A 202 -25.63 -9.39 42.02
C ASN A 202 -25.88 -10.63 41.14
N ARG A 203 -26.75 -10.54 40.13
CA ARG A 203 -26.97 -11.64 39.20
C ARG A 203 -25.73 -11.89 38.34
N PRO A 204 -25.32 -13.16 38.15
CA PRO A 204 -24.19 -13.48 37.29
C PRO A 204 -24.44 -12.98 35.87
N ALA A 205 -23.38 -12.48 35.22
CA ALA A 205 -23.47 -11.95 33.87
C ALA A 205 -23.98 -13.04 32.90
N PRO A 206 -24.90 -12.73 31.99
CA PRO A 206 -25.42 -13.70 31.02
C PRO A 206 -24.29 -14.26 30.13
N THR A 207 -24.38 -15.55 29.81
CA THR A 207 -23.32 -16.31 29.13
C THR A 207 -22.96 -15.76 27.74
N ILE A 208 -23.93 -15.26 26.98
CA ILE A 208 -23.70 -14.78 25.60
C ILE A 208 -22.84 -13.51 25.58
N PRO A 209 -23.17 -12.41 26.29
CA PRO A 209 -22.27 -11.25 26.38
C PRO A 209 -20.87 -11.59 26.89
N ALA A 210 -20.75 -12.50 27.86
CA ALA A 210 -19.45 -12.95 28.36
C ALA A 210 -18.62 -13.66 27.29
N LEU A 211 -19.24 -14.58 26.53
CA LEU A 211 -18.58 -15.29 25.43
C LEU A 211 -18.14 -14.34 24.31
N VAL A 212 -19.00 -13.39 23.94
CA VAL A 212 -18.69 -12.37 22.93
C VAL A 212 -17.53 -11.47 23.37
N LYS A 213 -17.50 -11.06 24.65
CA LYS A 213 -16.36 -10.32 25.24
C LYS A 213 -15.08 -11.17 25.17
N LEU A 214 -15.13 -12.44 25.57
CA LEU A 214 -13.99 -13.35 25.54
C LEU A 214 -13.45 -13.55 24.13
N THR A 215 -14.31 -13.80 23.14
CA THR A 215 -13.92 -13.96 21.74
C THR A 215 -13.22 -12.70 21.21
N ALA A 216 -13.75 -11.52 21.49
CA ALA A 216 -13.13 -10.26 21.09
C ALA A 216 -11.75 -10.06 21.74
N PHE A 217 -11.62 -10.41 23.02
CA PHE A 217 -10.34 -10.32 23.74
C PHE A 217 -9.29 -11.30 23.20
N VAL A 218 -9.65 -12.57 23.00
CA VAL A 218 -8.74 -13.58 22.42
C VAL A 218 -8.35 -13.20 20.99
N GLY A 219 -9.30 -12.72 20.19
CA GLY A 219 -9.05 -12.21 18.84
C GLY A 219 -8.05 -11.05 18.84
N LEU A 220 -8.22 -10.09 19.76
CA LEU A 220 -7.28 -8.98 19.96
C LEU A 220 -5.88 -9.48 20.35
N LEU A 221 -5.77 -10.41 21.30
CA LEU A 221 -4.48 -10.96 21.72
C LEU A 221 -3.75 -11.65 20.56
N PHE A 222 -4.44 -12.49 19.79
CA PHE A 222 -3.80 -13.25 18.73
C PHE A 222 -3.52 -12.41 17.47
N LEU A 223 -4.56 -11.77 16.93
CA LEU A 223 -4.46 -11.01 15.68
C LEU A 223 -3.74 -9.67 15.89
N GLY A 224 -3.97 -9.01 17.02
CA GLY A 224 -3.28 -7.77 17.37
C GLY A 224 -1.80 -7.98 17.66
N PHE A 225 -1.41 -9.06 18.32
CA PHE A 225 0.00 -9.41 18.49
C PHE A 225 0.67 -9.69 17.14
N ASN A 226 0.06 -10.52 16.30
CA ASN A 226 0.63 -10.86 14.99
C ASN A 226 0.83 -9.61 14.11
N PHE A 227 -0.22 -8.79 14.00
CA PHE A 227 -0.15 -7.53 13.25
C PHE A 227 0.91 -6.57 13.80
N SER A 228 0.97 -6.40 15.13
CA SER A 228 1.95 -5.50 15.75
C SER A 228 3.39 -5.98 15.55
N VAL A 229 3.65 -7.29 15.70
CA VAL A 229 4.98 -7.86 15.48
C VAL A 229 5.40 -7.73 14.02
N GLU A 230 4.49 -7.99 13.08
CA GLU A 230 4.77 -7.84 11.66
C GLU A 230 5.06 -6.38 11.28
N ALA A 231 4.24 -5.44 11.77
CA ALA A 231 4.45 -4.01 11.56
C ALA A 231 5.79 -3.54 12.16
N LEU A 232 6.13 -3.99 13.36
CA LEU A 232 7.41 -3.67 14.00
C LEU A 232 8.59 -4.25 13.20
N ARG A 233 8.50 -5.52 12.77
CA ARG A 233 9.52 -6.14 11.90
C ARG A 233 9.69 -5.36 10.60
N TYR A 234 8.60 -4.90 9.99
CA TYR A 234 8.65 -4.09 8.78
C TYR A 234 9.38 -2.75 9.03
N SER A 235 9.21 -2.16 10.21
CA SER A 235 9.87 -0.89 10.56
C SER A 235 11.37 -1.00 10.82
N MET A 236 11.86 -2.20 11.16
CA MET A 236 13.26 -2.43 11.49
C MET A 236 14.14 -2.36 10.23
N PRO A 237 15.39 -1.88 10.34
CA PRO A 237 16.35 -1.91 9.23
C PRO A 237 16.54 -3.33 8.69
N TYR A 238 16.65 -3.44 7.37
CA TYR A 238 16.91 -4.73 6.74
C TYR A 238 18.26 -5.29 7.22
N LYS A 239 18.27 -6.58 7.62
CA LYS A 239 19.48 -7.29 7.99
C LYS A 239 19.89 -8.20 6.82
N PRO A 240 20.98 -7.89 6.10
CA PRO A 240 21.40 -8.66 4.93
C PRO A 240 21.75 -10.10 5.29
N SER A 241 21.36 -11.06 4.45
CA SER A 241 21.80 -12.43 4.53
C SER A 241 23.28 -12.56 4.11
N ALA A 242 23.91 -13.70 4.43
CA ALA A 242 25.25 -14.00 3.94
C ALA A 242 25.33 -14.00 2.40
N THR A 243 24.24 -14.37 1.73
CA THR A 243 24.15 -14.34 0.25
C THR A 243 24.13 -12.91 -0.27
N ASP A 244 23.40 -12.00 0.37
CA ASP A 244 23.37 -10.57 0.00
C ASP A 244 24.76 -9.95 0.13
N ILE A 245 25.45 -10.24 1.24
CA ILE A 245 26.81 -9.76 1.50
C ILE A 245 27.79 -10.28 0.45
N ARG A 246 27.67 -11.55 0.03
CA ARG A 246 28.51 -12.09 -1.06
C ARG A 246 28.24 -11.41 -2.39
N ARG A 247 26.96 -11.24 -2.76
CA ARG A 247 26.55 -10.58 -4.01
C ARG A 247 27.02 -9.13 -4.04
N SER A 248 26.84 -8.39 -2.94
CA SER A 248 27.20 -6.98 -2.88
C SER A 248 28.69 -6.72 -3.07
N LYS A 249 29.56 -7.68 -2.70
CA LYS A 249 31.02 -7.56 -2.93
C LYS A 249 31.40 -7.60 -4.40
N ALA A 250 30.57 -8.19 -5.26
CA ALA A 250 30.82 -8.27 -6.70
C ALA A 250 30.38 -7.00 -7.46
N MET A 251 29.79 -6.02 -6.77
CA MET A 251 29.13 -4.87 -7.41
C MET A 251 29.48 -3.56 -6.73
N GLU A 252 29.69 -2.52 -7.52
CA GLU A 252 29.90 -1.18 -7.01
C GLU A 252 28.58 -0.62 -6.47
N SER A 253 28.63 -0.02 -5.26
CA SER A 253 27.52 0.66 -4.62
C SER A 253 27.53 2.12 -5.02
N TYR A 254 26.40 2.64 -5.48
CA TYR A 254 26.26 4.04 -5.83
C TYR A 254 24.99 4.65 -5.24
N HIS A 255 25.03 5.97 -5.11
CA HIS A 255 23.86 6.80 -4.83
C HIS A 255 23.83 7.89 -5.88
N PHE A 256 22.77 7.92 -6.68
CA PHE A 256 22.47 9.11 -7.46
C PHE A 256 21.82 10.12 -6.51
N VAL A 257 22.25 11.37 -6.56
CA VAL A 257 21.63 12.47 -5.82
C VAL A 257 21.30 13.57 -6.82
N ASP A 258 20.06 14.02 -6.85
CA ASP A 258 19.65 15.08 -7.74
C ASP A 258 19.82 16.49 -7.13
N LYS A 259 19.51 17.52 -7.92
CA LYS A 259 19.64 18.92 -7.48
C LYS A 259 18.72 19.30 -6.32
N SER A 260 17.62 18.57 -6.10
CA SER A 260 16.70 18.74 -4.97
C SER A 260 17.13 17.97 -3.73
N GLY A 261 18.18 17.15 -3.81
CA GLY A 261 18.65 16.30 -2.71
C GLY A 261 17.95 14.94 -2.65
N ASP A 262 17.07 14.62 -3.59
CA ASP A 262 16.48 13.29 -3.70
C ASP A 262 17.55 12.29 -4.13
N SER A 263 17.51 11.09 -3.55
CA SER A 263 18.52 10.07 -3.81
C SER A 263 17.95 8.73 -4.27
N LEU A 264 18.69 8.05 -5.13
CA LEU A 264 18.41 6.71 -5.59
C LEU A 264 19.60 5.80 -5.28
N PRO A 265 19.50 4.88 -4.30
CA PRO A 265 20.47 3.83 -4.12
C PRO A 265 20.40 2.87 -5.31
N TYR A 266 21.56 2.52 -5.86
CA TYR A 266 21.63 1.53 -6.92
C TYR A 266 22.93 0.73 -6.88
N ARG A 267 22.87 -0.42 -7.56
CA ARG A 267 24.03 -1.28 -7.84
C ARG A 267 24.29 -1.28 -9.34
N LEU A 268 25.56 -1.23 -9.70
CA LEU A 268 25.98 -1.31 -11.08
C LEU A 268 26.98 -2.46 -11.23
N LEU A 269 26.66 -3.38 -12.13
CA LEU A 269 27.60 -4.40 -12.59
C LEU A 269 28.19 -3.99 -13.93
N LYS A 270 29.52 -4.05 -14.03
CA LYS A 270 30.22 -3.88 -15.30
C LYS A 270 30.24 -5.22 -16.07
N PRO A 271 30.43 -5.21 -17.40
CA PRO A 271 30.75 -6.42 -18.15
C PRO A 271 31.96 -7.15 -17.53
N LEU A 272 32.03 -8.48 -17.70
CA LEU A 272 33.27 -9.21 -17.40
C LEU A 272 34.39 -8.67 -18.31
N ASP A 273 35.61 -8.55 -17.76
CA ASP A 273 36.79 -8.04 -18.47
C ASP A 273 36.53 -6.68 -19.17
N TYR A 274 35.86 -5.78 -18.45
CA TYR A 274 35.42 -4.48 -18.95
C TYR A 274 36.55 -3.70 -19.64
N ASP A 275 36.30 -3.34 -20.90
CA ASP A 275 37.18 -2.55 -21.75
C ASP A 275 36.51 -1.22 -22.08
N SER A 276 37.02 -0.12 -21.53
CA SER A 276 36.45 1.22 -21.70
C SER A 276 36.43 1.73 -23.15
N THR A 277 37.13 1.07 -24.07
CA THR A 277 37.15 1.44 -25.49
C THR A 277 35.97 0.84 -26.29
N LYS A 278 35.26 -0.14 -25.71
CA LYS A 278 34.12 -0.82 -26.34
C LYS A 278 32.80 -0.28 -25.78
N GLN A 279 31.78 -0.24 -26.64
CA GLN A 279 30.42 0.06 -26.20
C GLN A 279 29.66 -1.22 -25.81
N TYR A 280 28.95 -1.15 -24.69
CA TYR A 280 28.19 -2.27 -24.13
C TYR A 280 26.70 -1.93 -23.96
N PRO A 281 25.78 -2.90 -24.10
CA PRO A 281 24.39 -2.72 -23.70
C PRO A 281 24.23 -2.34 -22.23
N LEU A 282 23.08 -1.76 -21.91
CA LEU A 282 22.64 -1.55 -20.53
C LEU A 282 21.36 -2.34 -20.25
N ILE A 283 21.38 -3.17 -19.21
CA ILE A 283 20.21 -3.86 -18.68
C ILE A 283 19.74 -3.10 -17.43
N VAL A 284 18.51 -2.56 -17.49
CA VAL A 284 17.82 -1.96 -16.34
C VAL A 284 17.00 -3.05 -15.66
N CYS A 285 17.45 -3.51 -14.50
CA CYS A 285 16.87 -4.62 -13.75
C CYS A 285 16.04 -4.10 -12.58
N LEU A 286 14.70 -4.19 -12.71
CA LEU A 286 13.76 -3.70 -11.71
C LEU A 286 13.28 -4.84 -10.80
N HIS A 287 13.47 -4.68 -9.49
CA HIS A 287 13.10 -5.69 -8.49
C HIS A 287 11.59 -5.78 -8.25
N HIS A 288 11.12 -6.92 -7.72
CA HIS A 288 9.75 -7.07 -7.23
C HIS A 288 9.51 -6.30 -5.92
N GLY A 289 8.25 -6.11 -5.52
CA GLY A 289 7.88 -5.26 -4.38
C GLY A 289 8.43 -5.70 -3.01
N GLY A 290 8.97 -6.92 -2.90
CA GLY A 290 9.58 -7.40 -1.65
C GLY A 290 10.95 -6.79 -1.35
N ALA A 291 11.59 -6.15 -2.34
CA ALA A 291 12.94 -5.62 -2.21
C ALA A 291 13.01 -4.09 -2.11
N HIS A 292 11.87 -3.43 -1.86
CA HIS A 292 11.87 -2.00 -1.57
C HIS A 292 12.69 -1.69 -0.31
N GLY A 293 13.46 -0.61 -0.34
CA GLY A 293 14.39 -0.26 0.72
C GLY A 293 15.36 0.84 0.34
N ASN A 294 16.21 1.19 1.31
CA ASN A 294 17.30 2.14 1.15
C ASN A 294 18.65 1.53 1.57
N ASP A 295 18.68 0.21 1.78
CA ASP A 295 19.86 -0.54 2.24
C ASP A 295 20.87 -0.83 1.11
N ASN A 296 20.45 -0.67 -0.14
CA ASN A 296 21.18 -1.00 -1.36
C ASN A 296 21.64 -2.46 -1.43
N MET A 297 20.89 -3.40 -0.84
CA MET A 297 21.20 -4.84 -0.80
C MET A 297 20.03 -5.73 -1.24
N GLN A 298 18.81 -5.48 -0.75
CA GLN A 298 17.65 -6.35 -0.98
C GLN A 298 17.37 -6.62 -2.47
N GLN A 299 17.61 -5.63 -3.33
CA GLN A 299 17.38 -5.78 -4.77
C GLN A 299 18.32 -6.80 -5.44
N LEU A 300 19.43 -7.16 -4.80
CA LEU A 300 20.40 -8.13 -5.33
C LEU A 300 19.91 -9.57 -5.22
N SER A 301 18.97 -9.83 -4.31
CA SER A 301 18.38 -11.16 -4.12
C SER A 301 16.99 -11.29 -4.71
N ALA A 302 16.42 -10.19 -5.18
CA ALA A 302 15.16 -10.18 -5.88
C ALA A 302 15.35 -10.52 -7.36
N ASP A 303 14.54 -11.44 -7.86
CA ASP A 303 14.51 -11.75 -9.29
C ASP A 303 14.14 -10.49 -10.11
N PRO A 304 14.81 -10.24 -11.24
CA PRO A 304 15.71 -11.16 -11.96
C PRO A 304 17.20 -11.03 -11.64
N ALA A 305 17.60 -10.23 -10.64
CA ALA A 305 19.01 -9.87 -10.41
C ALA A 305 19.95 -11.08 -10.22
N PRO A 306 19.62 -12.12 -9.42
CA PRO A 306 20.46 -13.30 -9.25
C PRO A 306 20.91 -13.94 -10.57
N PHE A 307 19.98 -14.12 -11.50
CA PHE A 307 20.23 -14.74 -12.80
C PHE A 307 21.16 -13.91 -13.69
N LEU A 308 20.98 -12.59 -13.69
CA LEU A 308 21.84 -11.67 -14.44
C LEU A 308 23.27 -11.62 -13.89
N MET A 309 23.46 -12.01 -12.62
CA MET A 309 24.77 -12.08 -11.98
C MET A 309 25.50 -13.42 -12.22
N GLU A 310 24.81 -14.44 -12.73
CA GLU A 310 25.42 -15.75 -13.00
C GLU A 310 26.53 -15.65 -14.06
N LEU A 311 27.65 -16.33 -13.82
CA LEU A 311 28.80 -16.31 -14.73
C LEU A 311 28.44 -16.70 -16.17
N PRO A 312 27.68 -17.79 -16.44
CA PRO A 312 27.30 -18.14 -17.82
C PRO A 312 26.55 -17.02 -18.54
N THR A 313 25.63 -16.36 -17.85
CA THR A 313 24.86 -15.22 -18.38
C THR A 313 25.80 -14.07 -18.71
N ARG A 314 26.68 -13.69 -17.78
CA ARG A 314 27.59 -12.55 -17.94
C ARG A 314 28.68 -12.80 -18.99
N THR A 315 29.14 -14.03 -19.14
CA THR A 315 30.13 -14.41 -20.15
C THR A 315 29.53 -14.37 -21.54
N LYS A 316 28.31 -14.91 -21.73
CA LYS A 316 27.66 -14.94 -23.04
C LYS A 316 27.11 -13.56 -23.47
N TYR A 317 26.68 -12.74 -22.51
CA TYR A 317 26.01 -11.46 -22.76
C TYR A 317 26.67 -10.31 -21.97
N PRO A 318 27.85 -9.83 -22.42
CA PRO A 318 28.56 -8.75 -21.74
C PRO A 318 27.77 -7.44 -21.82
N ALA A 319 27.33 -6.95 -20.67
CA ALA A 319 26.56 -5.72 -20.54
C ALA A 319 26.76 -5.05 -19.18
N PHE A 320 26.45 -3.76 -19.10
CA PHE A 320 26.21 -3.12 -17.82
C PHE A 320 24.86 -3.58 -17.27
N ILE A 321 24.79 -3.84 -15.96
CA ILE A 321 23.52 -4.17 -15.28
C ILE A 321 23.28 -3.13 -14.20
N PHE A 322 22.27 -2.30 -14.41
CA PHE A 322 21.84 -1.26 -13.48
C PHE A 322 20.65 -1.76 -12.67
N MET A 323 20.83 -1.85 -11.35
CA MET A 323 19.85 -2.36 -10.39
C MET A 323 19.49 -1.26 -9.39
N PRO A 324 18.55 -0.36 -9.74
CA PRO A 324 18.04 0.63 -8.81
C PRO A 324 17.23 -0.03 -7.68
N GLN A 325 17.31 0.52 -6.47
CA GLN A 325 16.42 0.14 -5.36
C GLN A 325 15.38 1.23 -5.14
N SER A 326 14.12 0.86 -5.24
CA SER A 326 13.00 1.77 -4.98
C SER A 326 12.74 1.84 -3.46
N PRO A 327 12.57 3.04 -2.87
CA PRO A 327 12.24 3.19 -1.45
C PRO A 327 10.93 2.48 -1.04
N ARG A 328 10.77 2.16 0.25
CA ARG A 328 9.59 1.42 0.79
C ARG A 328 8.23 2.06 0.54
N ASN A 329 8.19 3.37 0.38
CA ASN A 329 6.97 4.15 0.14
C ASN A 329 6.77 4.53 -1.34
N MET A 330 7.60 3.99 -2.25
CA MET A 330 7.56 4.27 -3.66
C MET A 330 7.52 2.98 -4.48
N GLY A 331 7.07 3.09 -5.73
CA GLY A 331 7.18 2.06 -6.76
C GLY A 331 8.10 2.50 -7.90
N PHE A 332 8.32 1.61 -8.86
CA PHE A 332 8.87 1.97 -10.18
C PHE A 332 7.83 2.55 -11.13
N SER A 333 6.57 2.63 -10.69
CA SER A 333 5.46 3.24 -11.41
C SER A 333 4.47 3.83 -10.40
N GLY A 334 3.51 4.62 -10.88
CA GLY A 334 2.37 5.09 -10.07
C GLY A 334 1.31 4.03 -9.77
N ALA A 335 1.56 2.76 -10.08
CA ALA A 335 0.62 1.67 -9.84
C ALA A 335 0.24 1.61 -8.34
N TYR A 336 -1.02 1.27 -8.08
CA TYR A 336 -1.61 1.20 -6.73
C TYR A 336 -1.64 2.53 -5.97
N GLY A 337 -1.48 3.68 -6.66
CA GLY A 337 -1.49 5.00 -6.04
C GLY A 337 -0.21 5.35 -5.28
N ASN A 338 0.86 4.56 -5.47
CA ASN A 338 2.16 4.82 -4.85
C ASN A 338 2.87 5.98 -5.56
N ALA A 339 3.68 6.73 -4.81
CA ALA A 339 4.66 7.62 -5.42
C ALA A 339 5.65 6.82 -6.27
N SER A 340 6.17 7.41 -7.34
CA SER A 340 7.06 6.72 -8.29
C SER A 340 8.49 7.26 -8.20
N VAL A 341 9.47 6.35 -8.26
CA VAL A 341 10.91 6.67 -8.30
C VAL A 341 11.45 6.83 -9.73
N ASP A 342 10.62 6.60 -10.74
CA ASP A 342 10.94 6.61 -12.18
C ASP A 342 11.79 7.81 -12.64
N SER A 343 11.45 9.03 -12.22
CA SER A 343 12.21 10.24 -12.60
C SER A 343 13.69 10.18 -12.18
N LEU A 344 13.98 9.64 -10.99
CA LEU A 344 15.35 9.44 -10.52
C LEU A 344 16.04 8.33 -11.33
N VAL A 345 15.32 7.27 -11.66
CA VAL A 345 15.86 6.15 -12.45
C VAL A 345 16.23 6.63 -13.86
N PHE A 346 15.35 7.36 -14.56
CA PHE A 346 15.66 7.90 -15.89
C PHE A 346 16.82 8.89 -15.88
N ARG A 347 16.89 9.76 -14.85
CA ARG A 347 18.03 10.68 -14.71
C ARG A 347 19.33 9.93 -14.46
N THR A 348 19.31 8.87 -13.66
CA THR A 348 20.47 8.01 -13.42
C THR A 348 20.92 7.32 -14.70
N ILE A 349 20.00 6.76 -15.50
CA ILE A 349 20.33 6.16 -16.80
C ILE A 349 21.05 7.19 -17.70
N ARG A 350 20.51 8.40 -17.83
CA ARG A 350 21.13 9.47 -18.62
C ARG A 350 22.52 9.87 -18.11
N GLN A 351 22.70 9.91 -16.79
CA GLN A 351 24.01 10.17 -16.19
C GLN A 351 25.01 9.06 -16.55
N LEU A 352 24.61 7.79 -16.40
CA LEU A 352 25.47 6.66 -16.74
C LEU A 352 25.86 6.68 -18.22
N GLN A 353 24.94 7.02 -19.13
CA GLN A 353 25.23 7.18 -20.57
C GLN A 353 26.25 8.31 -20.88
N GLY A 354 26.44 9.26 -19.97
CA GLY A 354 27.46 10.31 -20.10
C GLY A 354 28.81 9.94 -19.48
N GLN A 355 28.84 8.91 -18.62
CA GLN A 355 30.03 8.53 -17.84
C GLN A 355 30.65 7.20 -18.31
N LEU A 356 29.86 6.34 -18.95
CA LEU A 356 30.25 4.99 -19.35
C LEU A 356 29.99 4.79 -20.85
N PRO A 357 30.74 3.90 -21.52
CA PRO A 357 30.54 3.58 -22.93
C PRO A 357 29.30 2.67 -23.11
N ILE A 358 28.13 3.21 -22.81
CA ILE A 358 26.84 2.52 -22.99
C ILE A 358 26.37 2.72 -24.42
N ASP A 359 26.08 1.61 -25.09
CA ASP A 359 25.41 1.60 -26.38
C ASP A 359 23.96 2.05 -26.23
N ARG A 360 23.67 3.27 -26.69
CA ARG A 360 22.34 3.89 -26.58
C ARG A 360 21.27 3.19 -27.41
N LYS A 361 21.67 2.36 -28.39
CA LYS A 361 20.74 1.57 -29.21
C LYS A 361 20.40 0.23 -28.55
N ARG A 362 21.04 -0.13 -27.44
CA ARG A 362 20.86 -1.41 -26.74
C ARG A 362 20.67 -1.20 -25.23
N ILE A 363 19.64 -0.43 -24.87
CA ILE A 363 19.18 -0.29 -23.49
C ILE A 363 17.92 -1.12 -23.31
N TYR A 364 17.93 -2.05 -22.37
CA TYR A 364 16.83 -2.96 -22.12
C TYR A 364 16.26 -2.75 -20.72
N VAL A 365 14.98 -3.05 -20.52
CA VAL A 365 14.34 -3.04 -19.20
C VAL A 365 13.64 -4.37 -18.94
N LEU A 366 13.83 -4.92 -17.73
CA LEU A 366 13.10 -6.10 -17.28
C LEU A 366 12.80 -6.01 -15.79
N GLY A 367 11.73 -6.66 -15.37
CA GLY A 367 11.39 -6.76 -13.95
C GLY A 367 10.18 -7.62 -13.68
N VAL A 368 10.08 -8.06 -12.42
CA VAL A 368 9.03 -8.96 -11.93
C VAL A 368 8.09 -8.18 -11.02
N SER A 369 6.78 -8.42 -11.13
CA SER A 369 5.76 -7.84 -10.24
C SER A 369 5.83 -6.31 -10.21
N GLY A 370 6.18 -5.67 -9.09
CA GLY A 370 6.47 -4.24 -9.02
C GLY A 370 7.44 -3.73 -10.10
N GLY A 371 8.48 -4.51 -10.42
CA GLY A 371 9.40 -4.24 -11.52
C GLY A 371 8.79 -4.53 -12.90
N GLY A 372 7.79 -5.41 -12.98
CA GLY A 372 7.00 -5.65 -14.20
C GLY A 372 6.07 -4.47 -14.52
N TYR A 373 5.39 -3.90 -13.52
CA TYR A 373 4.67 -2.62 -13.66
C TYR A 373 5.63 -1.50 -14.05
N GLY A 374 6.81 -1.45 -13.41
CA GLY A 374 7.87 -0.51 -13.76
C GLY A 374 8.32 -0.66 -15.22
N SER A 375 8.49 -1.89 -15.71
CA SER A 375 8.91 -2.15 -17.10
C SER A 375 7.87 -1.65 -18.11
N TRP A 376 6.58 -1.92 -17.88
CA TRP A 376 5.48 -1.37 -18.70
C TRP A 376 5.44 0.15 -18.65
N HIS A 377 5.57 0.74 -17.45
CA HIS A 377 5.59 2.19 -17.26
C HIS A 377 6.75 2.85 -18.00
N PHE A 378 7.95 2.27 -17.90
CA PHE A 378 9.18 2.85 -18.45
C PHE A 378 9.12 2.96 -19.97
N ILE A 379 8.67 1.92 -20.66
CA ILE A 379 8.49 1.97 -22.11
C ILE A 379 7.31 2.84 -22.54
N SER A 380 6.31 3.04 -21.68
CA SER A 380 5.18 3.93 -21.97
C SER A 380 5.55 5.41 -21.82
N ALA A 381 6.43 5.70 -20.85
CA ALA A 381 6.92 7.05 -20.56
C ALA A 381 8.01 7.49 -21.54
N HIS A 382 8.96 6.59 -21.83
CA HIS A 382 10.13 6.84 -22.69
C HIS A 382 10.37 5.69 -23.70
N PRO A 383 9.43 5.43 -24.62
CA PRO A 383 9.57 4.36 -25.63
C PRO A 383 10.84 4.51 -26.47
N GLU A 384 11.32 5.73 -26.66
CA GLU A 384 12.55 6.05 -27.39
C GLU A 384 13.83 5.61 -26.69
N MET A 385 13.80 5.40 -25.37
CA MET A 385 14.97 5.06 -24.58
C MET A 385 15.32 3.57 -24.64
N PHE A 386 14.33 2.70 -24.81
CA PHE A 386 14.49 1.25 -24.65
C PHE A 386 14.43 0.52 -26.00
N ALA A 387 15.39 -0.36 -26.23
CA ALA A 387 15.47 -1.25 -27.38
C ALA A 387 14.60 -2.50 -27.21
N ALA A 388 14.33 -2.92 -25.98
CA ALA A 388 13.41 -4.01 -25.67
C ALA A 388 12.94 -3.95 -24.22
N ALA A 389 11.80 -4.58 -23.94
CA ALA A 389 11.31 -4.78 -22.59
C ALA A 389 10.81 -6.20 -22.31
N ILE A 390 11.04 -6.66 -21.07
CA ILE A 390 10.52 -7.93 -20.55
C ILE A 390 9.74 -7.68 -19.26
N PRO A 391 8.45 -7.31 -19.35
CA PRO A 391 7.57 -7.16 -18.20
C PRO A 391 7.06 -8.53 -17.72
N ILE A 392 7.23 -8.85 -16.43
CA ILE A 392 6.84 -10.14 -15.85
C ILE A 392 5.84 -9.90 -14.70
N CYS A 393 4.66 -10.53 -14.75
CA CYS A 393 3.59 -10.42 -13.74
C CYS A 393 3.23 -8.97 -13.36
N GLY A 394 3.11 -8.08 -14.36
CA GLY A 394 2.80 -6.66 -14.17
C GLY A 394 1.66 -6.16 -15.06
N GLY A 395 1.45 -4.85 -15.04
CA GLY A 395 0.46 -4.14 -15.84
C GLY A 395 0.92 -2.77 -16.28
N GLY A 396 0.31 -2.24 -17.33
CA GLY A 396 0.46 -0.85 -17.77
C GLY A 396 -0.92 -0.22 -17.99
N GLU A 397 -0.94 0.98 -18.57
CA GLU A 397 -2.19 1.62 -18.97
C GLU A 397 -2.43 1.42 -20.48
N PRO A 398 -3.47 0.66 -20.89
CA PRO A 398 -3.76 0.36 -22.30
C PRO A 398 -3.84 1.58 -23.22
N LYS A 399 -4.20 2.75 -22.69
CA LYS A 399 -4.25 4.02 -23.44
C LYS A 399 -2.89 4.45 -24.02
N TYR A 400 -1.78 3.98 -23.46
CA TYR A 400 -0.44 4.26 -23.97
C TYR A 400 0.06 3.24 -24.99
N ALA A 401 -0.70 2.18 -25.27
CA ALA A 401 -0.32 1.15 -26.24
C ALA A 401 0.10 1.67 -27.63
N PRO A 402 -0.49 2.74 -28.20
CA PRO A 402 -0.01 3.30 -29.48
C PRO A 402 1.45 3.77 -29.46
N LYS A 403 1.99 4.15 -28.29
CA LYS A 403 3.41 4.52 -28.14
C LYS A 403 4.36 3.33 -28.19
N LEU A 404 3.84 2.11 -28.03
CA LEU A 404 4.61 0.88 -27.84
C LEU A 404 4.69 0.03 -29.11
N VAL A 405 4.06 0.45 -30.22
CA VAL A 405 3.98 -0.32 -31.47
C VAL A 405 5.34 -0.76 -31.99
N ASN A 406 6.36 0.10 -31.83
CA ASN A 406 7.72 -0.14 -32.31
C ASN A 406 8.68 -0.61 -31.21
N VAL A 407 8.20 -0.90 -30.00
CA VAL A 407 9.04 -1.40 -28.91
C VAL A 407 8.96 -2.93 -28.90
N PRO A 408 10.07 -3.66 -29.11
CA PRO A 408 10.11 -5.10 -28.91
C PRO A 408 9.76 -5.46 -27.46
N ILE A 409 8.69 -6.22 -27.27
CA ILE A 409 8.18 -6.60 -25.94
C ILE A 409 8.00 -8.11 -25.89
N TRP A 410 8.50 -8.75 -24.84
CA TRP A 410 8.14 -10.12 -24.47
C TRP A 410 7.65 -10.16 -23.03
N ALA A 411 6.32 -10.19 -22.87
CA ALA A 411 5.68 -10.21 -21.56
C ALA A 411 5.38 -11.63 -21.08
N PHE A 412 5.38 -11.82 -19.76
CA PHE A 412 5.12 -13.10 -19.10
C PHE A 412 4.11 -12.96 -17.96
N HIS A 413 3.21 -13.94 -17.80
CA HIS A 413 2.26 -13.93 -16.67
C HIS A 413 1.79 -15.35 -16.31
N GLY A 414 1.44 -15.59 -15.04
CA GLY A 414 0.72 -16.78 -14.60
C GLY A 414 -0.80 -16.57 -14.69
N ALA A 415 -1.55 -17.49 -15.28
CA ALA A 415 -3.00 -17.33 -15.47
C ALA A 415 -3.78 -17.32 -14.14
N ARG A 416 -3.19 -17.84 -13.06
CA ARG A 416 -3.80 -17.95 -11.72
C ARG A 416 -3.20 -16.94 -10.73
N ASP A 417 -2.59 -15.87 -11.21
CA ASP A 417 -1.93 -14.88 -10.37
C ASP A 417 -2.94 -14.10 -9.48
N LYS A 418 -2.82 -14.38 -8.17
CA LYS A 418 -3.66 -13.77 -7.12
C LYS A 418 -3.08 -12.49 -6.53
N LEU A 419 -1.86 -12.11 -6.91
CA LEU A 419 -1.23 -10.86 -6.48
C LEU A 419 -1.39 -9.79 -7.56
N ALA A 420 -0.92 -10.04 -8.78
CA ALA A 420 -1.16 -9.19 -9.95
C ALA A 420 -2.17 -9.91 -10.88
N PRO A 421 -3.39 -9.39 -11.11
CA PRO A 421 -4.33 -10.07 -12.00
C PRO A 421 -3.76 -10.22 -13.42
N VAL A 422 -3.86 -11.42 -14.00
CA VAL A 422 -3.39 -11.72 -15.37
C VAL A 422 -4.00 -10.79 -16.43
N ALA A 423 -5.23 -10.30 -16.18
CA ALA A 423 -5.92 -9.31 -17.00
C ALA A 423 -5.02 -8.10 -17.31
N HIS A 424 -4.20 -7.65 -16.35
CA HIS A 424 -3.34 -6.48 -16.54
C HIS A 424 -2.32 -6.64 -17.68
N SER A 425 -1.79 -7.86 -17.89
CA SER A 425 -0.93 -8.12 -19.05
C SER A 425 -1.74 -8.40 -20.31
N ARG A 426 -2.84 -9.16 -20.21
CA ARG A 426 -3.73 -9.43 -21.36
C ARG A 426 -4.25 -8.15 -22.00
N ASP A 427 -4.67 -7.17 -21.20
CA ASP A 427 -5.21 -5.89 -21.67
C ASP A 427 -4.15 -5.06 -22.40
N MET A 428 -2.92 -5.01 -21.87
CA MET A 428 -1.80 -4.35 -22.55
C MET A 428 -1.47 -5.03 -23.89
N ILE A 429 -1.38 -6.37 -23.90
CA ILE A 429 -1.08 -7.14 -25.12
C ILE A 429 -2.17 -6.92 -26.17
N ALA A 430 -3.45 -6.99 -25.77
CA ALA A 430 -4.58 -6.74 -26.67
C ALA A 430 -4.56 -5.30 -27.21
N ALA A 431 -4.30 -4.31 -26.36
CA ALA A 431 -4.24 -2.91 -26.76
C ALA A 431 -3.10 -2.60 -27.73
N ILE A 432 -1.91 -3.18 -27.52
CA ILE A 432 -0.76 -2.99 -28.42
C ILE A 432 -1.04 -3.65 -29.77
N ARG A 433 -1.58 -4.87 -29.78
CA ARG A 433 -2.00 -5.54 -31.03
C ARG A 433 -3.05 -4.73 -31.78
N LYS A 434 -4.04 -4.18 -31.06
CA LYS A 434 -5.06 -3.30 -31.64
C LYS A 434 -4.46 -2.01 -32.24
N ALA A 435 -3.39 -1.50 -31.64
CA ALA A 435 -2.66 -0.34 -32.16
C ALA A 435 -1.70 -0.67 -33.32
N GLY A 436 -1.58 -1.94 -33.72
CA GLY A 436 -0.72 -2.39 -34.82
C GLY A 436 0.66 -2.91 -34.40
N GLY A 437 0.94 -3.02 -33.10
CA GLY A 437 2.20 -3.60 -32.59
C GLY A 437 2.16 -5.12 -32.49
N ASN A 438 3.34 -5.74 -32.38
CA ASN A 438 3.49 -7.20 -32.36
C ASN A 438 4.21 -7.72 -31.09
N PRO A 439 3.64 -7.52 -29.88
CA PRO A 439 4.28 -7.98 -28.66
C PRO A 439 4.20 -9.51 -28.54
N LYS A 440 5.29 -10.11 -28.06
CA LYS A 440 5.33 -11.51 -27.65
C LYS A 440 4.75 -11.65 -26.25
N TYR A 441 3.95 -12.69 -26.02
CA TYR A 441 3.32 -12.95 -24.74
C TYR A 441 3.33 -14.44 -24.44
N THR A 442 3.86 -14.80 -23.26
CA THR A 442 3.84 -16.16 -22.74
C THR A 442 3.01 -16.18 -21.46
N GLU A 443 1.96 -16.99 -21.45
CA GLU A 443 1.11 -17.16 -20.28
C GLU A 443 1.19 -18.61 -19.78
N TYR A 444 1.43 -18.77 -18.48
CA TYR A 444 1.49 -20.08 -17.83
C TYR A 444 0.14 -20.43 -17.21
N GLU A 445 -0.61 -21.32 -17.88
CA GLU A 445 -2.00 -21.69 -17.54
C GLU A 445 -2.21 -22.12 -16.08
N PHE A 446 -1.24 -22.86 -15.53
CA PHE A 446 -1.35 -23.44 -14.18
C PHE A 446 -0.57 -22.67 -13.11
N ALA A 447 0.11 -21.58 -13.46
CA ALA A 447 0.98 -20.85 -12.55
C ALA A 447 0.30 -19.64 -11.90
N GLY A 448 0.69 -19.35 -10.65
CA GLY A 448 0.33 -18.14 -9.90
C GLY A 448 1.33 -16.99 -10.12
N HIS A 449 1.62 -16.21 -9.09
CA HIS A 449 2.52 -15.05 -9.18
C HIS A 449 4.00 -15.43 -9.41
N GLY A 450 4.46 -16.49 -8.76
CA GLY A 450 5.87 -16.92 -8.79
C GLY A 450 6.22 -17.73 -10.03
N ILE A 451 6.38 -17.06 -11.18
CA ILE A 451 6.69 -17.71 -12.47
C ILE A 451 8.17 -17.62 -12.89
N TRP A 452 9.01 -17.01 -12.05
CA TRP A 452 10.39 -16.67 -12.45
C TRP A 452 11.21 -17.89 -12.91
N GLU A 453 11.08 -19.03 -12.23
CA GLU A 453 11.77 -20.27 -12.59
C GLU A 453 11.36 -20.83 -13.96
N ASN A 454 10.17 -20.50 -14.44
CA ASN A 454 9.73 -20.79 -15.80
C ASN A 454 10.37 -19.80 -16.77
N VAL A 455 10.22 -18.50 -16.50
CA VAL A 455 10.68 -17.41 -17.38
C VAL A 455 12.18 -17.50 -17.67
N ARG A 456 13.01 -17.78 -16.66
CA ARG A 456 14.48 -17.85 -16.83
C ARG A 456 14.94 -18.94 -17.80
N LYS A 457 14.07 -19.90 -18.14
CA LYS A 457 14.34 -21.01 -19.08
C LYS A 457 13.91 -20.73 -20.52
N GLU A 458 13.20 -19.63 -20.77
CA GLU A 458 12.61 -19.30 -22.08
C GLU A 458 13.61 -18.69 -23.08
N GLY A 459 14.89 -18.54 -22.70
CA GLY A 459 15.88 -17.90 -23.56
C GLY A 459 15.75 -16.38 -23.62
N ILE A 460 15.25 -15.75 -22.55
CA ILE A 460 14.99 -14.30 -22.48
C ILE A 460 16.21 -13.44 -22.85
N MET A 461 17.42 -13.88 -22.51
CA MET A 461 18.66 -13.14 -22.82
C MET A 461 18.99 -13.16 -24.30
N GLU A 462 18.79 -14.31 -24.96
CA GLU A 462 19.05 -14.46 -26.39
C GLU A 462 18.10 -13.56 -27.20
N TRP A 463 16.81 -13.61 -26.87
CA TRP A 463 15.80 -12.77 -27.51
C TRP A 463 16.06 -11.28 -27.26
N MET A 464 16.40 -10.88 -26.02
CA MET A 464 16.64 -9.48 -25.66
C MET A 464 17.87 -8.91 -26.37
N PHE A 465 18.98 -9.64 -26.43
CA PHE A 465 20.22 -9.17 -27.06
C PHE A 465 20.18 -9.17 -28.59
N ALA A 466 19.19 -9.83 -29.20
CA ALA A 466 18.92 -9.71 -30.62
C ALA A 466 18.24 -8.39 -31.00
N GLN A 467 17.72 -7.63 -30.04
CA GLN A 467 17.03 -6.36 -30.30
C GLN A 467 18.01 -5.19 -30.31
N HIS A 468 17.80 -4.24 -31.23
CA HIS A 468 18.50 -2.96 -31.22
C HIS A 468 17.60 -1.89 -31.82
N LYS A 469 17.79 -0.64 -31.40
CA LYS A 469 17.19 0.49 -32.10
C LYS A 469 17.93 0.75 -33.41
N GLU A 470 17.21 1.25 -34.41
CA GLU A 470 17.80 1.71 -35.68
C GLU A 470 18.67 2.96 -35.50
#